data_AF-A0A617TID2-F1
#
_entry.id   AF-A0A617TID2-F1
#
_cell.length_a   1.000
_cell.length_b   1.000
_cell.length_c   1.000
_cell.angle_alpha   90.00
_cell.angle_beta   90.00
_cell.angle_gamma   90.00
#
_symmetry.space_group_name_H-M   'P 1'
#
loop_
_entity.id
_entity.type
_entity.pdbx_description
1 polymer ?
#
loop_
_entity_poly.entity_id
_entity_poly.type
_entity_poly.pdbx_seq_one_letter_code
_entity_poly.pdbx_strand_id
1 'polypeptide(L)' 'GLIGYWKQLPTKDEYIKKHNMSKISCYSCGHEKFSDVGLIQVWDNHRRILCAKCKTTLFREED' A
#
# COMPACT_ATOMS: atom_id res chain seq x y z
N GLY A 1 -2.30 17.30 -3.99
CA GLY A 1 -2.39 16.52 -5.24
C GLY A 1 -2.20 15.05 -4.93
N LEU A 2 -2.91 14.16 -5.65
CA LEU A 2 -2.92 12.70 -5.39
C LEU A 2 -1.53 12.05 -5.47
N ILE A 3 -0.63 12.59 -6.29
CA ILE A 3 0.77 12.12 -6.44
C ILE A 3 1.62 12.40 -5.19
N GLY A 4 1.40 13.54 -4.53
CA GLY A 4 2.13 13.91 -3.31
C GLY A 4 1.79 13.01 -2.13
N TYR A 5 0.55 12.53 -2.05
CA TYR A 5 0.14 11.54 -1.06
C TYR A 5 0.75 10.16 -1.34
N TRP A 6 0.84 9.75 -2.62
CA TRP A 6 1.47 8.49 -3.01
C TRP A 6 2.95 8.44 -2.60
N LYS A 7 3.71 9.51 -2.84
CA LYS A 7 5.14 9.59 -2.45
C LYS A 7 5.37 9.54 -0.93
N GLN A 8 4.36 9.86 -0.13
CA GLN A 8 4.43 9.77 1.33
C GLN A 8 4.11 8.37 1.86
N LEU A 9 3.55 7.49 1.03
CA LEU A 9 3.31 6.10 1.43
C LEU A 9 4.63 5.35 1.48
N PRO A 10 4.85 4.53 2.52
CA PRO A 10 6.02 3.67 2.60
C PRO A 10 5.98 2.64 1.48
N THR A 11 7.15 2.13 1.09
CA THR A 11 7.22 0.93 0.22
C THR A 11 6.84 -0.33 1.00
N LYS A 12 6.61 -1.44 0.29
CA LYS A 12 6.35 -2.75 0.90
C LYS A 12 7.41 -3.14 1.95
N ASP A 13 8.69 -2.93 1.63
CA ASP A 13 9.82 -3.25 2.52
C ASP A 13 9.86 -2.34 3.74
N GLU A 14 9.67 -1.03 3.55
CA GLU A 14 9.60 -0.07 4.65
C GLU A 14 8.41 -0.34 5.57
N TYR A 15 7.26 -0.73 5.03
CA TYR A 15 6.09 -1.09 5.82
C TYR A 15 6.34 -2.32 6.69
N ILE A 16 6.93 -3.37 6.12
CA ILE A 16 7.34 -4.58 6.85
C ILE A 16 8.32 -4.21 7.98
N LYS A 17 9.36 -3.43 7.68
CA LYS A 17 10.36 -2.99 8.67
C LYS A 17 9.74 -2.14 9.78
N LYS A 18 8.90 -1.17 9.42
CA LYS A 18 8.25 -0.25 10.36
C LYS A 18 7.32 -0.97 11.35
N HIS A 19 6.64 -2.01 10.90
CA HIS A 19 5.74 -2.80 11.73
C HIS A 19 6.38 -4.10 12.26
N ASN A 20 7.66 -4.34 11.97
CA ASN A 20 8.40 -5.55 12.32
C ASN A 20 7.65 -6.85 11.97
N MET A 21 7.01 -6.87 10.81
CA MET A 21 6.13 -7.97 10.38
C MET A 21 6.88 -8.94 9.46
N SER A 22 6.92 -10.23 9.78
CA SER A 22 7.49 -11.24 8.86
C SER A 22 6.62 -11.51 7.63
N LYS A 23 5.31 -11.23 7.71
CA LYS A 23 4.37 -11.33 6.59
C LYS A 23 3.56 -10.06 6.49
N ILE A 24 3.32 -9.63 5.25
CA ILE A 24 2.50 -8.46 4.97
C ILE A 24 1.09 -8.77 5.43
N SER A 25 0.61 -7.96 6.37
CA SER A 25 -0.75 -7.99 6.91
C SER A 25 -1.19 -6.56 7.17
N CYS A 26 -2.50 -6.32 7.20
CA CYS A 26 -3.03 -5.02 7.54
C CYS A 26 -2.74 -4.71 9.02
N TYR A 27 -2.03 -3.62 9.31
CA TYR A 27 -1.73 -3.21 10.70
C TYR A 27 -3.00 -2.86 11.50
N SER A 28 -4.10 -2.52 10.82
CA SER A 28 -5.34 -2.10 11.47
C SER A 28 -6.29 -3.26 11.77
N CYS A 29 -6.41 -4.24 10.87
CA CYS A 29 -7.37 -5.35 11.02
C CYS A 29 -6.76 -6.76 10.97
N GLY A 30 -5.44 -6.88 10.76
CA GLY A 30 -4.71 -8.14 10.67
C GLY A 30 -4.96 -8.95 9.39
N HIS A 31 -5.73 -8.43 8.43
CA HIS A 31 -6.07 -9.18 7.23
C HIS A 31 -4.91 -9.27 6.23
N GLU A 32 -4.68 -10.45 5.66
CA GLU A 32 -3.59 -10.74 4.72
C GLU A 32 -3.99 -10.52 3.25
N LYS A 33 -5.26 -10.17 2.96
CA LYS A 33 -5.68 -9.80 1.60
C LYS A 33 -5.55 -8.31 1.37
N PHE A 34 -4.98 -7.98 0.22
CA PHE A 34 -4.78 -6.62 -0.24
C PHE A 34 -5.48 -6.38 -1.57
N SER A 35 -5.80 -5.13 -1.83
CA SER A 35 -6.30 -4.63 -3.10
C SER A 35 -5.31 -3.60 -3.62
N ASP A 36 -4.83 -3.80 -4.84
CA ASP A 36 -4.06 -2.81 -5.55
C ASP A 36 -5.01 -1.84 -6.27
N VAL A 37 -4.79 -0.54 -6.07
CA VAL A 37 -5.49 0.50 -6.83
C VAL A 37 -4.46 1.38 -7.50
N GLY A 38 -4.46 1.34 -8.84
CA GLY A 38 -3.70 2.28 -9.67
C GLY A 38 -4.35 3.66 -9.68
N LEU A 39 -3.55 4.71 -9.84
CA LEU A 39 -4.08 5.98 -10.31
C LEU A 39 -4.53 5.80 -11.77
N ILE A 40 -5.65 6.44 -12.11
CA ILE A 40 -6.53 6.16 -13.26
C ILE A 40 -5.85 6.28 -14.65
N GLN A 41 -4.59 6.69 -14.72
CA GLN A 41 -3.90 6.85 -16.00
C GLN A 41 -3.14 5.57 -16.39
N VAL A 42 -3.33 5.18 -17.65
CA VAL A 42 -2.80 3.95 -18.27
C VAL A 42 -1.27 3.87 -18.27
N TRP A 43 -0.58 4.98 -17.95
CA TRP A 43 0.88 5.10 -17.84
C TRP A 43 1.38 5.43 -16.42
N ASP A 44 0.49 5.55 -15.43
CA ASP A 44 0.88 5.80 -14.05
C ASP A 44 1.15 4.45 -13.35
N ASN A 45 2.42 4.09 -13.22
CA ASN A 45 2.87 2.93 -12.42
C ASN A 45 2.70 3.13 -10.91
N HIS A 46 2.08 4.23 -10.48
CA HIS A 46 1.85 4.56 -9.08
C HIS A 46 0.69 3.74 -8.50
N ARG A 47 0.96 2.47 -8.16
CA ARG A 47 -0.01 1.59 -7.48
C ARG A 47 0.02 1.80 -5.97
N ARG A 48 -1.16 1.76 -5.36
CA ARG A 48 -1.32 1.78 -3.90
C ARG A 48 -1.92 0.47 -3.44
N ILE A 49 -1.40 -0.04 -2.34
CA ILE A 49 -1.88 -1.26 -1.73
C ILE A 49 -2.74 -0.90 -0.53
N LEU A 50 -3.99 -1.34 -0.56
CA LEU A 50 -4.96 -1.16 0.50
C LEU A 50 -5.38 -2.52 1.05
N CYS A 51 -5.87 -2.54 2.28
CA CYS A 51 -6.48 -3.75 2.81
C CYS A 51 -7.83 -4.03 2.12
N ALA A 52 -8.06 -5.26 1.65
CA ALA A 52 -9.31 -5.65 1.02
C ALA A 52 -10.53 -5.58 1.97
N LYS A 53 -10.29 -5.68 3.29
CA LYS A 53 -11.34 -5.67 4.32
C LYS A 53 -11.69 -4.26 4.80
N CYS A 54 -10.71 -3.56 5.38
CA CYS A 54 -10.94 -2.24 5.97
C CYS A 54 -10.63 -1.07 5.04
N LYS A 55 -10.15 -1.33 3.81
CA LYS A 55 -9.76 -0.31 2.82
C LYS A 55 -8.71 0.68 3.33
N THR A 56 -7.95 0.30 4.36
CA THR A 56 -6.84 1.11 4.87
C THR A 56 -5.68 1.07 3.90
N THR A 57 -5.13 2.22 3.54
CA THR A 57 -3.90 2.33 2.75
C THR A 57 -2.71 1.83 3.57
N LEU A 58 -1.94 0.90 3.00
CA LEU A 58 -0.82 0.26 3.68
C LEU A 58 0.51 0.79 3.16
N PHE A 59 0.79 0.55 1.89
CA PHE A 59 2.05 0.89 1.23
C PHE A 59 1.84 1.13 -0.26
N ARG A 60 2.87 1.64 -0.93
CA ARG A 60 2.91 1.77 -2.39
C ARG A 60 3.68 0.60 -3.02
N GLU A 61 3.30 0.28 -4.26
CA GLU A 61 4.07 -0.62 -5.13
C GLU A 61 4.80 0.26 -6.15
N GLU A 62 6.13 0.14 -6.21
CA GLU A 62 6.95 0.66 -7.30
C GLU A 62 7.21 -0.53 -8.23
N ASP A 63 6.81 -0.39 -9.50
CA ASP A 63 7.23 -1.26 -10.60
C ASP A 63 8.54 -0.72 -11.20
#